data_AF-A0A6P0CDB3-F1
#
_entry.id   AF-A0A6P0CDB3-F1
#
_cell.length_a   1.000
_cell.length_b   1.000
_cell.length_c   1.000
_cell.angle_alpha   90.00
_cell.angle_beta   90.00
_cell.angle_gamma   90.00
#
_symmetry.space_group_name_H-M   'P 1'
#
loop_
_entity.id
_entity.type
_entity.pdbx_description
1 polymer ?
#
loop_
_entity_poly.entity_id
_entity_poly.type
_entity_poly.pdbx_seq_one_letter_code
_entity_poly.pdbx_strand_id
1 'polypeptide(L)'
;MSENMDDPDQALARRRAQYLAGLLWHTGAFVIISVFFVAIDLIGNRSLNWSFWTVAAWAFALAFHALAYLIDGSNLEERKTRQYLRSRKNG
;
A
#
# COMPACT_ATOMS: atom_id res chain seq x y z
N MET A 1 0.54 -33.85 21.48
CA MET A 1 1.09 -32.52 21.15
C MET A 1 0.43 -32.06 19.86
N SER A 2 -0.85 -31.68 19.92
CA SER A 2 -1.55 -31.10 18.76
C SER A 2 -1.20 -29.63 18.72
N GLU A 3 -0.18 -29.31 17.95
CA GLU A 3 0.18 -27.95 17.55
C GLU A 3 -1.06 -27.35 16.87
N ASN A 4 -1.75 -26.46 17.57
CA ASN A 4 -2.89 -25.72 17.04
C ASN A 4 -2.35 -24.80 15.94
N MET A 5 -2.36 -25.29 14.70
CA MET A 5 -1.92 -24.58 13.49
C MET A 5 -2.90 -23.48 13.03
N ASP A 6 -3.86 -23.11 13.87
CA ASP A 6 -4.75 -21.94 13.68
C ASP A 6 -4.21 -20.74 14.48
N ASP A 7 -2.91 -20.47 14.32
CA ASP A 7 -2.25 -19.38 15.01
C ASP A 7 -2.77 -18.03 14.46
N PRO A 8 -3.43 -17.19 15.27
CA PRO A 8 -3.90 -15.87 14.83
C PRO A 8 -2.77 -15.05 14.19
N ASP A 9 -1.52 -15.33 14.53
CA ASP A 9 -0.33 -14.66 14.00
C ASP A 9 -0.08 -14.99 12.51
N GLN A 10 -0.40 -16.20 12.04
CA GLN A 10 -0.29 -16.54 10.61
C GLN A 10 -1.39 -15.89 9.77
N ALA A 11 -2.62 -15.83 10.30
CA ALA A 11 -3.71 -15.12 9.66
C ALA A 11 -3.44 -13.60 9.59
N LEU A 12 -2.81 -13.03 10.64
CA LEU A 12 -2.33 -11.65 10.69
C LEU A 12 -1.24 -11.37 9.66
N ALA A 13 -0.23 -12.25 9.58
CA ALA A 13 0.84 -12.14 8.61
C ALA A 13 0.31 -12.20 7.17
N ARG A 14 -0.64 -13.10 6.87
CA ARG A 14 -1.28 -13.19 5.56
C ARG A 14 -2.11 -11.96 5.21
N ARG A 15 -2.91 -11.44 6.14
CA ARG A 15 -3.71 -10.23 5.87
C ARG A 15 -2.84 -9.01 5.66
N ARG A 16 -1.78 -8.83 6.46
CA ARG A 16 -0.78 -7.77 6.25
C ARG A 16 -0.10 -7.90 4.90
N ALA A 17 0.31 -9.11 4.52
CA ALA A 17 0.94 -9.37 3.23
C ALA A 17 0.01 -9.08 2.05
N GLN A 18 -1.26 -9.49 2.12
CA GLN A 18 -2.26 -9.20 1.09
C GLN A 18 -2.56 -7.71 0.98
N TYR A 19 -2.63 -7.03 2.12
CA TYR A 19 -2.77 -5.57 2.15
C TYR A 19 -1.56 -4.95 1.43
N LEU A 20 -0.34 -5.22 1.90
CA LEU A 20 0.90 -4.62 1.39
C LEU A 20 1.11 -4.93 -0.09
N ALA A 21 0.74 -6.13 -0.52
CA ALA A 21 0.77 -6.54 -1.92
C ALA A 21 -0.16 -5.69 -2.80
N GLY A 22 -1.35 -5.35 -2.32
CA GLY A 22 -2.28 -4.46 -3.03
C GLY A 22 -1.72 -3.06 -3.24
N LEU A 23 -1.03 -2.51 -2.23
CA LEU A 23 -0.36 -1.21 -2.34
C LEU A 23 0.86 -1.29 -3.27
N LEU A 24 1.71 -2.30 -3.10
CA LEU A 24 2.88 -2.55 -3.94
C LEU A 24 2.51 -2.71 -5.42
N TRP A 25 1.39 -3.38 -5.71
CA TRP A 25 0.87 -3.49 -7.07
C TRP A 25 0.52 -2.13 -7.67
N HIS A 26 -0.19 -1.29 -6.92
CA HIS A 26 -0.55 0.06 -7.37
C HIS A 26 0.69 0.96 -7.54
N THR A 27 1.61 0.94 -6.57
CA THR A 27 2.87 1.67 -6.65
C THR A 27 3.74 1.19 -7.82
N GLY A 28 3.83 -0.13 -8.02
CA GLY A 28 4.58 -0.73 -9.12
C GLY A 28 4.02 -0.35 -10.48
N ALA A 29 2.70 -0.46 -10.66
CA ALA A 29 2.02 -0.03 -11.88
C ALA A 29 2.24 1.47 -12.16
N PHE A 30 2.15 2.30 -11.12
CA PHE A 30 2.42 3.74 -11.23
C PHE A 30 3.86 4.02 -11.70
N VAL A 31 4.86 3.37 -11.10
CA VAL A 31 6.26 3.57 -11.48
C VAL A 31 6.50 3.16 -12.93
N ILE A 32 5.99 2.01 -13.35
CA ILE A 32 6.13 1.50 -14.72
C ILE A 32 5.50 2.47 -15.73
N ILE A 33 4.26 2.90 -15.48
CA ILE A 33 3.54 3.81 -16.37
C ILE A 33 4.21 5.20 -16.39
N SER A 34 4.69 5.69 -15.26
CA SER A 34 5.39 6.98 -15.18
C SER A 34 6.69 6.97 -15.97
N VAL A 35 7.50 5.92 -15.83
CA VAL A 35 8.73 5.74 -16.62
C VAL A 35 8.41 5.63 -18.11
N PHE A 36 7.33 4.93 -18.47
CA PHE A 36 6.88 4.81 -19.86
C PHE A 36 6.49 6.18 -20.46
N PHE A 37 5.74 7.01 -19.73
CA PHE A 37 5.38 8.36 -20.17
C PHE A 37 6.59 9.27 -20.33
N VAL A 38 7.52 9.27 -19.36
CA VAL A 38 8.77 10.04 -19.45
C VAL A 38 9.62 9.58 -20.64
N ALA A 39 9.69 8.26 -20.89
CA ALA A 39 10.44 7.71 -22.02
C ALA A 39 9.83 8.12 -23.37
N ILE A 40 8.51 8.06 -23.53
CA ILE A 40 7.82 8.53 -24.75
C ILE A 40 8.09 10.01 -24.99
N ASP A 41 8.02 10.82 -23.95
CA ASP A 41 8.21 12.27 -24.06
C ASP A 41 9.65 12.60 -24.48
N LEU A 42 10.66 11.95 -23.88
CA LEU A 42 12.06 12.11 -24.26
C LEU A 42 12.37 11.68 -25.70
N ILE A 43 11.65 10.69 -26.23
CA ILE A 43 11.81 10.18 -27.61
C ILE A 43 11.07 11.07 -28.61
N GLY A 44 9.89 11.58 -28.26
CA GLY A 44 8.96 12.23 -29.19
C GLY A 44 9.17 13.73 -29.38
N ASN A 45 9.55 14.47 -28.34
CA ASN A 45 9.83 15.90 -28.45
C ASN A 45 10.70 16.31 -27.25
N ARG A 46 11.82 16.99 -27.48
CA ARG A 46 12.88 17.25 -26.48
C ARG A 46 12.48 18.21 -25.34
N SER A 47 11.19 18.32 -25.02
CA SER A 47 10.58 19.27 -24.09
C SER A 47 9.56 18.57 -23.20
N LEU A 48 9.80 18.58 -21.89
CA LEU A 48 8.99 17.95 -20.83
C LEU A 48 7.64 18.66 -20.55
N ASN A 49 6.91 19.07 -21.58
CA ASN A 49 5.79 19.99 -21.42
C ASN A 49 4.47 19.33 -21.02
N TRP A 50 4.20 18.10 -21.44
CA TRP A 50 2.91 17.44 -21.16
C TRP A 50 3.07 16.26 -20.20
N SER A 51 4.09 15.43 -20.42
CA SER A 51 4.36 14.27 -19.55
C SER A 51 4.60 14.67 -18.09
N PHE A 52 5.26 15.81 -17.85
CA PHE A 52 5.57 16.29 -16.52
C PHE A 52 4.30 16.58 -15.70
N TRP A 53 3.32 17.27 -16.28
CA TRP A 53 2.06 17.56 -15.59
C TRP A 53 1.23 16.30 -15.35
N THR A 54 1.22 15.36 -16.31
CA THR A 54 0.57 14.07 -16.14
C THR A 54 1.22 13.28 -15.02
N VAL A 55 2.55 13.13 -15.02
CA VAL A 55 3.28 12.41 -13.96
C VAL A 55 3.12 13.11 -12.62
N ALA A 56 3.18 14.45 -12.56
CA ALA A 56 3.04 15.20 -11.32
C ALA A 56 1.63 15.07 -10.71
N ALA A 57 0.57 15.19 -11.51
CA ALA A 57 -0.81 15.00 -11.03
C ALA A 57 -1.04 13.58 -10.52
N TRP A 58 -0.54 12.58 -11.25
CA TRP A 58 -0.66 11.18 -10.86
C TRP A 58 0.21 10.84 -9.64
N ALA A 59 1.41 11.43 -9.51
CA ALA A 59 2.26 11.28 -8.33
C ALA A 59 1.57 11.82 -7.07
N PHE A 60 0.88 12.96 -7.20
CA PHE A 60 0.12 13.55 -6.10
C PHE A 60 -1.05 12.66 -5.66
N ALA A 61 -1.78 12.08 -6.63
CA ALA A 61 -2.84 11.12 -6.34
C ALA A 61 -2.32 9.85 -5.65
N LEU A 62 -1.17 9.30 -6.10
CA LEU A 62 -0.55 8.15 -5.46
C LEU A 62 -0.07 8.46 -4.04
N ALA A 63 0.52 9.63 -3.82
CA ALA A 63 0.93 10.06 -2.48
C ALA A 63 -0.26 10.10 -1.52
N PHE A 64 -1.42 10.57 -1.99
CA PHE A 64 -2.66 10.57 -1.21
C PHE A 64 -3.17 9.14 -0.93
N HIS A 65 -3.10 8.24 -1.92
CA HIS A 65 -3.46 6.83 -1.74
C HIS A 65 -2.55 6.13 -0.73
N ALA A 66 -1.24 6.33 -0.83
CA ALA A 66 -0.27 5.79 0.11
C ALA A 66 -0.51 6.32 1.54
N LEU A 67 -0.82 7.61 1.69
CA LEU A 67 -1.11 8.22 2.98
C LEU A 67 -2.40 7.69 3.59
N ALA A 68 -3.49 7.64 2.82
CA ALA A 68 -4.77 7.06 3.26
C ALA A 68 -4.60 5.61 3.72
N TYR A 69 -3.78 4.86 3.00
CA TYR A 69 -3.48 3.47 3.29
C TYR A 69 -2.67 3.30 4.60
N LEU A 70 -1.66 4.15 4.83
CA LEU A 70 -0.87 4.15 6.07
C LEU A 70 -1.75 4.45 7.29
N ILE A 71 -2.68 5.40 7.15
CA ILE A 71 -3.64 5.79 8.20
C ILE A 71 -4.59 4.63 8.50
N ASP A 72 -5.13 3.97 7.49
CA ASP A 72 -6.06 2.84 7.67
C ASP A 72 -5.37 1.63 8.32
N GLY A 73 -4.12 1.33 7.92
CA GLY A 73 -3.29 0.31 8.56
C GLY A 73 -3.06 0.56 10.05
N SER A 74 -2.77 1.81 10.43
CA SER A 74 -2.56 2.19 11.84
C SER A 74 -3.83 2.04 12.70
N ASN A 75 -5.00 2.36 12.13
CA ASN A 75 -6.28 2.22 12.81
C ASN A 75 -6.65 0.75 13.06
N LEU A 76 -6.30 -0.13 12.12
CA LEU A 76 -6.48 -1.58 12.26
C LEU A 76 -5.62 -2.15 13.38
N GLU A 77 -4.36 -1.72 13.51
CA GLU A 77 -3.47 -2.14 14.59
C GLU A 77 -3.97 -1.69 15.97
N GLU A 78 -4.47 -0.45 16.06
CA GLU A 78 -4.96 0.11 17.32
C GLU A 78 -6.28 -0.56 17.78
N ARG A 79 -7.18 -0.86 16.84
CA ARG A 79 -8.42 -1.62 17.13
C ARG A 79 -8.13 -3.03 17.62
N LYS A 80 -7.14 -3.71 17.02
CA LYS A 80 -6.78 -5.08 17.38
C LYS A 80 -6.02 -5.17 18.70
N THR A 81 -5.14 -4.21 18.98
CA THR A 81 -4.47 -4.10 20.29
C THR A 81 -5.50 -3.97 21.42
N ARG A 82 -6.52 -3.12 21.23
CA ARG A 82 -7.65 -3.02 22.18
C ARG A 82 -8.44 -4.32 22.32
N GLN A 83 -8.63 -5.06 21.22
CA GLN A 83 -9.33 -6.36 21.27
C GLN A 83 -8.55 -7.39 22.09
N TYR A 84 -7.23 -7.52 21.90
CA TYR A 84 -6.37 -8.45 22.65
C TYR A 84 -6.32 -8.13 24.14
N LEU A 85 -6.16 -6.84 24.51
CA LEU A 85 -6.18 -6.42 25.90
C LEU A 85 -7.54 -6.70 26.58
N ARG A 86 -8.64 -6.60 25.83
CA ARG A 86 -10.00 -6.90 26.32
C ARG A 86 -10.21 -8.40 26.53
N SER A 87 -9.73 -9.24 25.61
CA SER A 87 -9.84 -10.70 25.73
C SER A 87 -9.02 -11.25 26.90
N ARG A 88 -7.84 -10.68 27.20
CA ARG A 88 -7.01 -11.09 28.36
C ARG A 88 -7.59 -10.65 29.71
N LYS A 89 -8.42 -9.61 29.73
CA LYS A 89 -9.04 -9.10 30.98
C LYS A 89 -10.30 -9.89 31.37
N ASN A 90 -10.88 -10.64 30.43
CA ASN A 90 -12.17 -11.32 30.58
C ASN A 90 -12.06 -12.86 30.67
N GLY A 91 -10.84 -13.40 30.72
CA GLY A 91 -10.55 -14.82 31.00
C GLY A 91 -9.62 -14.92 32.19
#